data_AF-A0A9D6E123-F1
#
_entry.id   AF-A0A9D6E123-F1
#
_cell.length_a   1.000
_cell.length_b   1.000
_cell.length_c   1.000
_cell.angle_alpha   90.00
_cell.angle_beta   90.00
_cell.angle_gamma   90.00
#
_symmetry.space_group_name_H-M   'P 1'
#
loop_
_entity.id
_entity.type
_entity.pdbx_description
1 polymer ?
#
loop_
_entity_poly.entity_id
_entity_poly.type
_entity_poly.pdbx_seq_one_letter_code
_entity_poly.pdbx_strand_id
1 'polypeptide(L)'
;LRDNHHCQYCGKPGNTIDHIVPKSLRGGDSWTNCVCSCIACNNRKNNRSLEDCGMKLQRKPKKPSYIPWILIKRDAMAVGWKKYLLYNISIEEFIE
;
A
#
# COMPACT_ATOMS: atom_id res chain seq x y z
N LEU A 1 0.21 0.77 9.82
CA LEU A 1 0.05 0.02 8.55
C LEU A 1 -0.98 0.73 7.64
N ARG A 2 -0.97 0.50 6.32
CA ARG A 2 -1.89 1.20 5.39
C ARG A 2 -3.36 0.95 5.77
N ASP A 3 -4.14 2.03 5.84
CA ASP A 3 -5.59 2.01 6.09
C ASP A 3 -6.05 1.20 7.32
N ASN A 4 -5.18 1.00 8.30
CA ASN A 4 -5.43 0.15 9.47
C ASN A 4 -5.95 -1.26 9.11
N HIS A 5 -5.55 -1.83 7.96
CA HIS A 5 -6.08 -3.10 7.44
C HIS A 5 -7.59 -3.12 7.16
N HIS A 6 -8.23 -1.96 7.01
CA HIS A 6 -9.65 -1.88 6.69
C HIS A 6 -9.85 -1.45 5.24
N CYS A 7 -10.69 -2.23 4.54
CA CYS A 7 -11.14 -1.97 3.19
C CYS A 7 -11.66 -0.54 3.07
N GLN A 8 -11.08 0.23 2.15
CA GLN A 8 -11.46 1.62 1.91
C GLN A 8 -12.82 1.78 1.24
N TYR A 9 -13.48 0.70 0.84
CA TYR A 9 -14.82 0.76 0.26
C TYR A 9 -15.90 0.44 1.29
N CYS A 10 -15.79 -0.68 2.00
CA CYS A 10 -16.83 -1.18 2.89
C CYS A 10 -16.50 -1.11 4.39
N GLY A 11 -15.28 -0.72 4.76
CA GLY A 11 -14.84 -0.62 6.15
C GLY A 11 -14.55 -1.96 6.85
N LYS A 12 -14.83 -3.11 6.22
CA LYS A 12 -14.48 -4.46 6.74
C LYS A 12 -12.98 -4.73 6.62
N PRO A 13 -12.42 -5.76 7.29
CA PRO A 13 -11.02 -6.15 7.10
C PRO A 13 -10.67 -6.36 5.62
N GLY A 14 -9.52 -5.80 5.22
CA GLY A 14 -8.98 -5.85 3.87
C GLY A 14 -7.57 -6.44 3.87
N ASN A 15 -7.30 -7.28 2.88
CA ASN A 15 -6.05 -8.02 2.72
C ASN A 15 -5.46 -7.90 1.30
N THR A 16 -6.07 -7.08 0.45
CA THR A 16 -5.56 -6.78 -0.90
C THR A 16 -5.27 -5.29 -1.05
N ILE A 17 -4.49 -4.96 -2.06
CA ILE A 17 -4.26 -3.60 -2.52
C ILE A 17 -5.04 -3.41 -3.81
N ASP A 18 -5.71 -2.27 -3.93
CA ASP A 18 -6.44 -1.87 -5.14
C ASP A 18 -6.03 -0.46 -5.58
N HIS A 19 -6.10 -0.21 -6.87
CA HIS A 19 -5.85 1.09 -7.48
C HIS A 19 -7.17 1.82 -7.70
N ILE A 20 -7.33 3.01 -7.09
CA ILE A 20 -8.51 3.86 -7.25
C ILE A 20 -8.76 4.14 -8.73
N VAL A 21 -7.74 4.64 -9.42
CA VAL A 21 -7.66 4.67 -10.88
C VAL A 21 -6.98 3.37 -11.33
N PRO A 22 -7.67 2.46 -12.04
CA PRO A 22 -7.10 1.22 -12.54
C PRO A 22 -5.87 1.44 -13.44
N LYS A 23 -4.99 0.44 -13.52
CA LYS A 23 -3.85 0.45 -14.46
C LYS A 23 -4.29 0.56 -15.92
N SER A 24 -5.43 -0.03 -16.30
CA SER A 24 -6.03 0.10 -17.64
C SER A 24 -6.37 1.55 -17.99
N LEU A 25 -6.64 2.39 -16.99
CA LEU A 25 -6.89 3.83 -17.12
C LEU A 25 -5.65 4.66 -16.77
N ARG A 26 -4.44 4.07 -16.90
CA ARG A 26 -3.14 4.70 -16.63
C ARG A 26 -2.93 5.12 -15.17
N GLY A 27 -3.66 4.53 -14.22
CA GLY A 27 -3.42 4.74 -12.80
C GLY A 27 -2.08 4.15 -12.35
N GLY A 28 -1.23 4.99 -11.74
CA GLY A 28 0.10 4.58 -11.28
C GLY A 28 0.13 4.02 -9.87
N ASP A 29 1.25 3.39 -9.51
CA ASP A 29 1.56 2.94 -8.16
C ASP A 29 1.94 4.16 -7.29
N SER A 30 1.00 4.69 -6.50
CA SER A 30 1.24 5.86 -5.65
C SER A 30 0.44 5.82 -4.35
N TRP A 31 0.90 6.54 -3.33
CA TRP A 31 0.23 6.64 -2.03
C TRP A 31 -1.20 7.17 -2.08
N THR A 32 -1.49 7.97 -3.10
CA THR A 32 -2.80 8.58 -3.34
C THR A 32 -3.66 7.76 -4.29
N ASN A 33 -3.13 6.70 -4.92
CA ASN A 33 -3.88 5.82 -5.82
C ASN A 33 -4.06 4.39 -5.28
N CYS A 34 -3.17 3.89 -4.43
CA CYS A 34 -3.26 2.53 -3.89
C CYS A 34 -3.95 2.53 -2.52
N VAL A 35 -5.00 1.72 -2.32
CA VAL A 35 -5.74 1.61 -1.06
C VAL A 35 -5.87 0.17 -0.60
N CYS A 36 -6.09 -0.04 0.70
CA CYS A 36 -6.49 -1.34 1.22
C CYS A 36 -7.91 -1.68 0.75
N SER A 37 -8.13 -2.90 0.28
CA SER A 37 -9.44 -3.43 -0.10
C SER A 37 -9.63 -4.85 0.42
N CYS A 38 -10.89 -5.29 0.53
CA CYS A 38 -11.21 -6.72 0.60
C CYS A 38 -11.40 -7.28 -0.81
N ILE A 39 -11.24 -8.59 -0.96
CA ILE A 39 -11.38 -9.29 -2.26
C ILE A 39 -12.73 -8.99 -2.93
N ALA A 40 -13.83 -9.01 -2.17
CA ALA A 40 -15.16 -8.77 -2.72
C ALA A 40 -15.32 -7.36 -3.31
N CYS A 41 -14.87 -6.33 -2.61
CA CYS A 41 -14.92 -4.95 -3.11
C CYS A 41 -13.94 -4.74 -4.27
N ASN A 42 -12.73 -5.31 -4.19
CA ASN A 42 -11.74 -5.24 -5.25
C ASN A 42 -12.29 -5.83 -6.56
N ASN A 43 -12.88 -7.02 -6.50
CA ASN A 43 -13.53 -7.67 -7.64
C ASN A 43 -14.76 -6.90 -8.15
N ARG A 44 -15.54 -6.30 -7.23
CA ARG A 44 -16.68 -5.46 -7.62
C ARG A 44 -16.20 -4.24 -8.39
N LYS A 45 -15.15 -3.55 -7.95
CA LYS A 45 -14.62 -2.39 -8.66
C LYS A 45 -13.99 -2.80 -9.99
N ASN A 46 -13.10 -3.80 -9.97
CA ASN A 46 -12.37 -4.28 -11.14
C ASN A 46 -11.65 -3.10 -11.85
N ASN A 47 -11.58 -3.12 -13.18
CA ASN A 47 -10.98 -2.08 -14.01
C ASN A 47 -11.87 -0.84 -14.23
N ARG A 48 -12.86 -0.59 -13.35
CA ARG A 48 -13.76 0.56 -13.45
C ARG A 48 -13.31 1.73 -12.58
N SER A 49 -13.73 2.94 -12.97
CA SER A 49 -13.63 4.13 -12.13
C SER A 49 -14.56 4.01 -10.92
N LEU A 50 -14.34 4.86 -9.91
CA LEU A 50 -15.24 4.91 -8.75
C LEU A 50 -16.63 5.42 -9.15
N GLU A 51 -16.71 6.34 -10.12
CA GLU A 51 -17.97 6.82 -10.68
C GLU A 51 -18.76 5.66 -11.33
N ASP A 52 -18.10 4.87 -12.18
CA ASP A 52 -18.75 3.80 -12.97
C ASP A 52 -19.30 2.65 -12.12
N CYS A 53 -18.67 2.36 -10.98
CA CYS A 53 -19.09 1.29 -10.07
C CYS A 53 -19.91 1.78 -8.87
N GLY A 54 -20.10 3.11 -8.75
CA GLY A 54 -20.82 3.75 -7.66
C GLY A 54 -20.18 3.51 -6.28
N MET A 55 -18.88 3.24 -6.23
CA MET A 55 -18.15 2.98 -4.99
C MET A 55 -17.51 4.27 -4.49
N LYS A 56 -17.42 4.42 -3.16
CA LYS A 56 -16.80 5.58 -2.52
C LYS A 56 -15.74 5.12 -1.53
N LEU A 57 -14.73 5.95 -1.35
CA LEU A 57 -13.70 5.72 -0.34
C LEU A 57 -14.18 6.20 1.03
N GLN A 58 -13.84 5.46 2.08
CA GLN A 58 -14.11 5.84 3.47
C GLN A 58 -13.32 7.09 3.89
N ARG A 59 -12.14 7.32 3.30
CA ARG A 59 -11.29 8.50 3.54
C ARG A 59 -10.43 8.81 2.32
N LYS A 60 -9.96 10.06 2.24
CA LYS A 60 -9.01 10.49 1.20
C LYS A 60 -7.63 9.82 1.43
N PRO A 61 -7.09 9.09 0.44
CA PRO A 61 -5.79 8.45 0.55
C PRO A 61 -4.68 9.49 0.50
N LYS A 62 -3.69 9.31 1.37
CA LYS A 62 -2.55 10.23 1.50
C LYS A 62 -1.25 9.47 1.74
N LYS A 63 -0.13 10.12 1.44
CA LYS A 63 1.20 9.67 1.86
C LYS A 63 1.26 9.65 3.40
N PRO A 64 1.86 8.61 4.02
CA PRO A 64 2.14 8.62 5.45
C PRO A 64 2.95 9.87 5.82
N SER A 65 2.60 10.52 6.93
CA SER A 65 3.36 11.65 7.48
C SER A 65 4.70 11.21 8.09
N TYR A 66 4.78 9.94 8.48
CA TYR A 66 5.96 9.33 9.08
C TYR A 66 6.21 7.98 8.42
N ILE A 67 7.45 7.76 7.98
CA ILE A 67 7.94 6.45 7.56
C ILE A 67 8.80 5.95 8.73
N PRO A 68 8.40 4.86 9.42
CA PRO A 68 9.17 4.36 10.56
C PRO A 68 10.56 3.91 10.13
N TRP A 69 11.52 4.05 11.04
CA TRP A 69 12.82 3.38 10.93
C TRP A 69 12.58 1.86 10.89
N ILE A 70 13.17 1.20 9.90
CA ILE A 70 13.07 -0.25 9.72
C ILE A 70 14.42 -0.85 10.10
N LEU A 71 14.43 -1.68 11.14
CA LEU A 71 15.60 -2.48 11.51
C LEU A 71 15.67 -3.72 10.62
N ILE A 72 16.80 -3.90 9.93
CA ILE A 72 17.00 -4.97 8.95
C ILE A 72 18.19 -5.81 9.41
N LYS A 73 17.98 -7.13 9.58
CA LYS A 73 19.07 -8.05 9.89
C LYS A 73 20.05 -8.14 8.72
N ARG A 74 21.35 -8.14 9.02
CA ARG A 74 22.47 -8.13 8.06
C ARG A 74 22.33 -9.16 6.94
N ASP A 75 21.83 -10.34 7.24
CA ASP A 75 21.74 -11.46 6.30
C ASP A 75 20.78 -11.17 5.14
N ALA A 76 19.76 -10.33 5.38
CA ALA A 76 18.83 -9.87 4.34
C ALA A 76 19.52 -8.93 3.33
N MET A 77 20.63 -8.28 3.70
CA MET A 77 21.40 -7.40 2.82
C MET A 77 22.31 -8.18 1.87
N ALA A 78 22.77 -9.38 2.26
CA ALA A 78 23.63 -10.23 1.44
C ALA A 78 22.94 -10.69 0.13
N VAL A 79 21.59 -10.68 0.10
CA VAL A 79 20.78 -11.17 -1.03
C VAL A 79 20.41 -10.07 -2.04
N GLY A 80 21.04 -8.89 -1.97
CA GLY A 80 20.85 -7.82 -2.97
C GLY A 80 19.58 -6.98 -2.81
N TRP A 81 18.91 -7.06 -1.65
CA TRP A 81 17.68 -6.31 -1.38
C TRP A 81 17.90 -4.80 -1.19
N LYS A 82 19.16 -4.35 -1.05
CA LYS A 82 19.54 -2.95 -0.81
C LYS A 82 18.86 -1.95 -1.76
N LYS A 83 18.63 -2.30 -3.03
CA LYS A 83 17.98 -1.41 -4.00
C LYS A 83 16.49 -1.17 -3.76
N TYR A 84 15.84 -2.02 -2.97
CA TYR A 84 14.41 -1.91 -2.63
C TYR A 84 14.18 -1.23 -1.26
N LEU A 85 15.26 -0.91 -0.57
CA LEU A 85 15.29 -0.31 0.75
C LEU A 85 15.36 1.21 0.60
N LEU A 86 14.19 1.84 0.48
CA LEU A 86 14.09 3.18 -0.11
C LEU A 86 14.11 4.34 0.88
N TYR A 87 14.02 4.14 2.20
CA TYR A 87 13.94 5.25 3.18
C TYR A 87 14.40 4.85 4.59
N ASN A 88 15.07 5.77 5.30
CA ASN A 88 15.39 5.76 6.75
C ASN A 88 15.86 4.41 7.29
N ILE A 89 16.99 3.92 6.79
CA ILE A 89 17.62 2.69 7.28
C ILE A 89 18.97 3.07 7.87
N SER A 90 19.09 2.91 9.18
CA SER A 90 20.37 2.79 9.85
C SER A 90 20.76 1.31 9.83
N ILE A 91 21.96 1.04 9.35
CA ILE A 91 22.58 -0.27 9.54
C ILE A 91 23.31 -0.15 10.87
N GLU A 92 22.70 -0.61 11.96
CA GLU A 92 23.40 -0.73 13.22
C GLU A 92 24.20 -2.04 13.21
N GLU A 93 25.52 -1.92 13.33
CA GLU A 93 26.37 -3.04 13.71
C GLU A 93 26.04 -3.37 15.16
N PHE A 94 25.28 -4.43 15.40
CA PHE A 94 25.32 -5.05 16.72
C PHE A 94 26.71 -5.67 16.86
N ILE A 95 27.59 -4.95 17.55
CA ILE A 95 28.82 -5.51 18.10
C ILE A 95 28.37 -6.41 19.25
N GLU A 96 28.43 -7.71 19.02
CA GLU A 96 28.80 -8.74 20.00
C GLU A 96 29.25 -10.01 19.27
#